data_AF-A0A7C6LQ42-F1
#
_entry.id   AF-A0A7C6LQ42-F1
#
_cell.length_a   1.000
_cell.length_b   1.000
_cell.length_c   1.000
_cell.angle_alpha   90.00
_cell.angle_beta   90.00
_cell.angle_gamma   90.00
#
_symmetry.space_group_name_H-M   'P 1'
#
loop_
_entity.id
_entity.type
_entity.pdbx_description
1 polymer ?
#
loop_
_entity_poly.entity_id
_entity_poly.type
_entity_poly.pdbx_seq_one_letter_code
_entity_poly.pdbx_strand_id
1 'polypeptide(L)'
;MLLKLIAAIAMLIDHIGYYFFRWLPGDLYFTFRAIGRMAFPIFAFFIALGYQRTGHLGRYFLRLLSFAVISEVIIRWGNGLAAVHTSGTNILFTFAAALGFISGWTLLTNSWRERVARLELLTNTGGKNKDQIFYQIKFTPGDVSLHPIWGMLLGIAAMIISLVVVVYLKSDYGVYGVLTVFTFHLILTRNKDEADLTVLMSKSLTAIVILNIGTLITYHYILGMPEGFSYLQLLSVLSVFIIFSAKPGKQALYGSKPAAWKRYSLYVFYPSHIFILCLIVYLIR
;
A
#
# COMPACT_ATOMS: atom_id res chain seq x y z
N MET A 1 2.44 -18.08 -2.91
CA MET A 1 2.09 -18.21 -1.47
C MET A 1 3.25 -17.87 -0.57
N LEU A 2 4.44 -18.32 -0.92
CA LEU A 2 5.63 -18.15 -0.09
C LEU A 2 5.88 -16.68 0.31
N LEU A 3 5.80 -15.72 -0.62
CA LEU A 3 6.00 -14.30 -0.30
C LEU A 3 5.00 -13.75 0.74
N LYS A 4 3.73 -14.19 0.69
CA LYS A 4 2.71 -13.80 1.68
C LYS A 4 2.99 -14.39 3.06
N LEU A 5 3.49 -15.62 3.11
CA LEU A 5 3.87 -16.29 4.35
C LEU A 5 5.08 -15.59 4.99
N ILE A 6 6.10 -15.24 4.19
CA ILE A 6 7.26 -14.47 4.67
C ILE A 6 6.79 -13.14 5.29
N ALA A 7 5.89 -12.42 4.62
CA ALA A 7 5.34 -11.17 5.13
C ALA A 7 4.53 -11.37 6.42
N ALA A 8 3.74 -12.44 6.52
CA ALA A 8 2.96 -12.76 7.71
C ALA A 8 3.85 -13.13 8.91
N ILE A 9 4.93 -13.88 8.69
CA ILE A 9 5.90 -14.23 9.74
C ILE A 9 6.65 -12.98 10.19
N ALA A 10 7.14 -12.15 9.25
CA ALA A 10 7.82 -10.90 9.59
C ALA A 10 6.89 -9.97 10.40
N MET A 11 5.62 -9.87 10.03
CA MET A 11 4.61 -9.11 10.78
C MET A 11 4.37 -9.68 12.18
N LEU A 12 4.30 -11.01 12.32
CA LEU A 12 4.13 -11.65 13.62
C LEU A 12 5.32 -11.34 14.54
N ILE A 13 6.55 -11.43 14.01
CA ILE A 13 7.77 -11.08 14.76
C ILE A 13 7.74 -9.61 15.19
N ASP A 14 7.31 -8.69 14.32
CA ASP A 14 7.15 -7.26 14.62
C ASP A 14 6.23 -7.03 15.83
N HIS A 15 5.08 -7.71 15.84
CA HIS A 15 4.07 -7.57 16.90
C HIS A 15 4.47 -8.29 18.18
N ILE A 16 5.16 -9.43 18.10
CA ILE A 16 5.75 -10.05 19.31
C ILE A 16 6.70 -9.05 19.96
N GLY A 17 7.58 -8.42 19.19
CA GLY A 17 8.47 -7.37 19.70
C GLY A 17 7.71 -6.22 20.35
N TYR A 18 6.64 -5.74 19.72
CA TYR A 18 5.84 -4.63 20.24
C TYR A 18 5.07 -4.96 21.51
N TYR A 19 4.31 -6.06 21.54
CA TYR A 19 3.44 -6.38 22.67
C TYR A 19 4.20 -6.97 23.86
N PHE A 20 5.31 -7.68 23.64
CA PHE A 20 6.11 -8.27 24.70
C PHE A 20 7.30 -7.40 25.12
N PHE A 21 7.33 -6.12 24.74
CA PHE A 21 8.48 -5.23 24.97
C PHE A 21 8.93 -5.15 26.44
N ARG A 22 8.01 -5.32 27.40
CA ARG A 22 8.30 -5.30 28.84
C ARG A 22 9.11 -6.50 29.33
N TRP A 23 9.01 -7.63 28.62
CA TRP A 23 9.67 -8.89 28.97
C TRP A 23 10.89 -9.21 28.08
N LEU A 24 11.13 -8.41 27.05
CA LEU A 24 12.21 -8.63 26.09
C LEU A 24 13.42 -7.75 26.44
N PRO A 25 14.66 -8.29 26.34
CA PRO A 25 15.86 -7.47 26.30
C PRO A 25 15.79 -6.44 25.17
N GLY A 26 16.35 -5.24 25.39
CA GLY A 26 16.29 -4.14 24.42
C GLY A 26 16.79 -4.52 23.02
N ASP A 27 17.91 -5.23 22.93
CA ASP A 27 18.47 -5.67 21.64
C ASP A 27 17.54 -6.63 20.88
N LEU A 28 16.84 -7.50 21.61
CA LEU A 28 15.89 -8.44 21.04
C LEU A 28 14.61 -7.72 20.57
N TYR A 29 14.14 -6.73 21.35
CA TYR A 29 13.08 -5.82 20.93
C TYR A 29 13.43 -5.14 19.61
N PHE A 30 14.59 -4.47 19.51
CA PHE A 30 15.00 -3.78 18.29
C PHE A 30 15.14 -4.74 17.10
N THR A 31 15.67 -5.94 17.33
CA THR A 31 15.79 -6.99 16.30
C THR A 31 14.42 -7.41 15.76
N PHE A 32 13.44 -7.63 16.64
CA PHE A 32 12.09 -8.01 16.23
C PHE A 32 11.39 -6.90 15.44
N ARG A 33 11.51 -5.65 15.91
CA ARG A 33 10.99 -4.46 15.20
C ARG A 33 11.67 -4.26 13.85
N ALA A 34 12.97 -4.52 13.76
CA ALA A 34 13.77 -4.44 12.53
C ALA A 34 13.32 -5.46 11.48
N ILE A 35 13.20 -6.73 11.86
CA ILE A 35 12.68 -7.80 10.99
C ILE A 35 11.28 -7.44 10.48
N GLY A 36 10.46 -6.89 11.37
CA GLY A 36 9.11 -6.43 11.09
C GLY A 36 8.98 -5.39 9.98
N ARG A 37 9.97 -4.51 9.81
CA ARG A 37 9.95 -3.45 8.78
C ARG A 37 9.88 -4.01 7.36
N MET A 38 10.31 -5.26 7.15
CA MET A 38 10.22 -5.92 5.85
C MET A 38 8.78 -6.34 5.50
N ALA A 39 7.89 -6.53 6.48
CA ALA A 39 6.53 -6.98 6.23
C ALA A 39 5.73 -5.95 5.43
N PHE A 40 5.82 -4.68 5.82
CA PHE A 40 5.02 -3.60 5.23
C PHE A 40 5.22 -3.45 3.71
N PRO A 41 6.45 -3.29 3.17
CA PRO A 41 6.61 -3.12 1.73
C PRO A 41 6.19 -4.36 0.92
N ILE A 42 6.30 -5.57 1.49
CA ILE A 42 5.79 -6.78 0.85
C ILE A 42 4.26 -6.71 0.71
N PHE A 43 3.55 -6.26 1.74
CA PHE A 43 2.10 -6.03 1.63
C PHE A 43 1.77 -4.88 0.68
N ALA A 44 2.53 -3.79 0.73
CA ALA A 44 2.36 -2.65 -0.18
C ALA A 44 2.49 -3.07 -1.65
N PHE A 45 3.49 -3.91 -1.96
CA PHE A 45 3.66 -4.54 -3.26
C PHE A 45 2.43 -5.38 -3.66
N PHE A 46 1.86 -6.17 -2.74
CA PHE A 46 0.64 -6.92 -3.02
C PHE A 46 -0.58 -6.05 -3.27
N ILE A 47 -0.70 -4.88 -2.62
CA ILE A 47 -1.78 -3.93 -2.90
C ILE A 47 -1.62 -3.36 -4.32
N ALA A 48 -0.41 -2.93 -4.69
CA ALA A 48 -0.09 -2.43 -6.03
C ALA A 48 -0.35 -3.47 -7.12
N LEU A 49 0.11 -4.71 -6.91
CA LEU A 49 -0.13 -5.84 -7.82
C LEU A 49 -1.63 -6.21 -7.88
N GLY A 50 -2.32 -6.16 -6.75
CA GLY A 50 -3.76 -6.39 -6.65
C GLY A 50 -4.58 -5.39 -7.44
N TYR A 51 -4.15 -4.12 -7.46
CA TYR A 51 -4.77 -3.06 -8.26
C TYR A 51 -4.70 -3.39 -9.77
N GLN A 52 -3.56 -3.87 -10.26
CA GLN A 52 -3.40 -4.23 -11.68
C GLN A 52 -4.19 -5.47 -12.10
N ARG A 53 -4.43 -6.41 -11.17
CA ARG A 53 -5.05 -7.71 -11.45
C ARG A 53 -6.54 -7.78 -11.16
N THR A 54 -7.11 -6.81 -10.46
CA THR A 54 -8.54 -6.85 -10.14
C THR A 54 -9.38 -6.42 -11.32
N GLY A 55 -10.46 -7.15 -11.59
CA GLY A 55 -11.45 -6.76 -12.59
C GLY A 55 -12.44 -5.70 -12.07
N HIS A 56 -12.64 -5.60 -10.75
CA HIS A 56 -13.54 -4.64 -10.11
C HIS A 56 -12.82 -3.90 -8.97
N LEU A 57 -12.49 -2.63 -9.19
CA LEU A 57 -11.78 -1.81 -8.21
C LEU A 57 -12.67 -1.44 -7.01
N GLY A 58 -13.95 -1.08 -7.24
CA GLY A 58 -14.87 -0.73 -6.16
C GLY A 58 -15.08 -1.88 -5.15
N ARG A 59 -15.24 -3.12 -5.65
CA ARG A 59 -15.34 -4.32 -4.77
C ARG A 59 -14.04 -4.58 -4.01
N TYR A 60 -12.89 -4.27 -4.62
CA TYR A 60 -11.60 -4.42 -3.94
C TYR A 60 -11.45 -3.37 -2.83
N PHE A 61 -11.75 -2.11 -3.12
CA PHE A 61 -11.73 -1.02 -2.15
C PHE A 61 -12.67 -1.29 -0.98
N LEU A 62 -13.94 -1.60 -1.25
CA LEU A 62 -14.93 -1.90 -0.21
C LEU A 62 -14.52 -3.09 0.65
N ARG A 63 -14.03 -4.18 0.04
CA ARG A 63 -13.49 -5.31 0.80
C ARG A 63 -12.40 -4.86 1.77
N LEU A 64 -11.44 -4.08 1.29
CA LEU A 64 -10.32 -3.63 2.10
C LEU A 64 -10.78 -2.71 3.24
N LEU A 65 -11.71 -1.81 2.97
CA LEU A 65 -12.30 -0.90 3.96
C LEU A 65 -13.13 -1.67 5.01
N SER A 66 -13.93 -2.65 4.60
CA SER A 66 -14.69 -3.50 5.53
C SER A 66 -13.76 -4.26 6.48
N PHE A 67 -12.68 -4.85 5.96
CA PHE A 67 -11.68 -5.51 6.82
C PHE A 67 -10.90 -4.51 7.68
N ALA A 68 -10.68 -3.27 7.22
CA ALA A 68 -10.06 -2.23 8.03
C ALA A 68 -10.92 -1.92 9.27
N VAL A 69 -12.22 -1.70 9.09
CA VAL A 69 -13.15 -1.42 10.20
C VAL A 69 -13.26 -2.61 11.15
N ILE A 70 -13.44 -3.84 10.64
CA ILE A 70 -13.52 -5.04 11.47
C ILE A 70 -12.22 -5.25 12.26
N SER A 71 -11.07 -5.11 11.61
CA SER A 71 -9.78 -5.28 12.27
C SER A 71 -9.55 -4.21 13.34
N GLU A 72 -9.99 -2.98 13.10
CA GLU A 72 -9.88 -1.87 14.05
C GLU A 72 -10.60 -2.19 15.36
N VAL A 73 -11.83 -2.71 15.29
CA VAL A 73 -12.61 -3.09 16.47
C VAL A 73 -11.89 -4.19 17.27
N ILE A 74 -11.43 -5.24 16.59
CA ILE A 74 -10.75 -6.38 17.23
C ILE A 74 -9.43 -5.92 17.89
N ILE A 75 -8.62 -5.13 17.17
CA ILE A 75 -7.33 -4.65 17.66
C ILE A 75 -7.53 -3.70 18.85
N ARG A 76 -8.48 -2.75 18.78
CA ARG A 76 -8.77 -1.85 19.90
C ARG A 76 -9.20 -2.61 21.15
N TRP A 77 -10.03 -3.63 20.98
CA TRP A 77 -10.43 -4.47 22.10
C TRP A 77 -9.24 -5.23 22.70
N GLY A 78 -8.44 -5.91 21.86
CA GLY A 78 -7.22 -6.58 22.31
C GLY A 78 -6.27 -5.64 23.04
N ASN A 79 -6.03 -4.45 22.49
CA ASN A 79 -5.18 -3.43 23.11
C ASN A 79 -5.69 -2.97 24.48
N GLY A 80 -7.02 -2.87 24.64
CA GLY A 80 -7.65 -2.63 25.93
C GLY A 80 -7.32 -3.71 26.96
N LEU A 81 -7.39 -5.00 26.57
CA LEU A 81 -7.01 -6.14 27.44
C LEU A 81 -5.54 -6.08 27.85
N ALA A 82 -4.65 -5.77 26.91
CA ALA A 82 -3.21 -5.68 27.17
C ALA A 82 -2.77 -4.36 27.86
N ALA A 83 -3.71 -3.44 28.12
CA ALA A 83 -3.46 -2.06 28.55
C ALA A 83 -2.39 -1.34 27.70
N VAL A 84 -2.51 -1.49 26.39
CA VAL A 84 -1.71 -0.80 25.38
C VAL A 84 -2.56 0.31 24.77
N HIS A 85 -2.08 1.55 24.82
CA HIS A 85 -2.80 2.69 24.25
C HIS A 85 -2.24 3.03 22.86
N THR A 86 -3.01 2.76 21.82
CA THR A 86 -2.70 3.13 20.43
C THR A 86 -3.60 4.27 19.98
N SER A 87 -3.01 5.40 19.58
CA SER A 87 -3.72 6.62 19.15
C SER A 87 -4.07 6.64 17.66
N GLY A 88 -3.49 5.74 16.86
CA GLY A 88 -3.72 5.63 15.41
C GLY A 88 -4.78 4.59 15.02
N THR A 89 -4.93 4.40 13.72
CA THR A 89 -5.76 3.35 13.10
C THR A 89 -4.91 2.35 12.33
N ASN A 90 -5.43 1.16 12.10
CA ASN A 90 -4.66 0.07 11.49
C ASN A 90 -4.24 0.31 10.03
N ILE A 91 -3.25 -0.46 9.59
CA ILE A 91 -2.62 -0.37 8.25
C ILE A 91 -3.57 -0.57 7.07
N LEU A 92 -4.71 -1.23 7.24
CA LEU A 92 -5.65 -1.47 6.14
C LEU A 92 -6.32 -0.16 5.68
N PHE A 93 -6.46 0.83 6.55
CA PHE A 93 -6.91 2.18 6.15
C PHE A 93 -5.91 2.84 5.20
N THR A 94 -4.61 2.73 5.49
CA THR A 94 -3.54 3.22 4.60
C THR A 94 -3.57 2.52 3.25
N PHE A 95 -3.79 1.20 3.23
CA PHE A 95 -3.92 0.48 1.96
C PHE A 95 -5.19 0.84 1.19
N ALA A 96 -6.31 1.10 1.86
CA ALA A 96 -7.53 1.59 1.21
C ALA A 96 -7.32 2.96 0.59
N ALA A 97 -6.71 3.89 1.33
CA ALA A 97 -6.34 5.20 0.82
C ALA A 97 -5.34 5.10 -0.35
N ALA A 98 -4.39 4.17 -0.31
CA ALA A 98 -3.47 3.94 -1.41
C ALA A 98 -4.18 3.51 -2.71
N LEU A 99 -5.23 2.67 -2.61
CA LEU A 99 -6.07 2.34 -3.77
C LEU A 99 -6.81 3.57 -4.30
N GLY A 100 -7.33 4.43 -3.41
CA GLY A 100 -7.94 5.71 -3.78
C GLY A 100 -6.95 6.62 -4.50
N PHE A 101 -5.74 6.74 -3.99
CA PHE A 101 -4.66 7.55 -4.55
C PHE A 101 -4.25 7.05 -5.94
N ILE A 102 -4.04 5.74 -6.11
CA ILE A 102 -3.72 5.14 -7.41
C ILE A 102 -4.88 5.33 -8.40
N SER A 103 -6.13 5.20 -7.95
CA SER A 103 -7.31 5.43 -8.79
C SER A 103 -7.37 6.88 -9.27
N GLY A 104 -7.12 7.83 -8.37
CA GLY A 104 -7.03 9.26 -8.69
C GLY A 104 -5.90 9.57 -9.68
N TRP A 105 -4.71 9.00 -9.47
CA TRP A 105 -3.59 9.12 -10.41
C TRP A 105 -3.91 8.56 -11.80
N THR A 106 -4.54 7.39 -11.84
CA THR A 106 -4.94 6.73 -13.09
C THR A 106 -5.94 7.60 -13.85
N LEU A 107 -6.94 8.14 -13.14
CA LEU A 107 -7.95 9.03 -13.73
C LEU A 107 -7.33 10.33 -14.24
N LEU A 108 -6.47 10.97 -13.44
CA LEU A 108 -5.75 12.18 -13.82
C LEU A 108 -4.90 11.97 -15.07
N THR A 109 -4.07 10.93 -15.10
CA THR A 109 -3.14 10.67 -16.21
C THR A 109 -3.86 10.27 -17.50
N ASN A 110 -4.93 9.47 -17.41
CA ASN A 110 -5.72 9.11 -18.58
C ASN A 110 -6.47 10.32 -19.14
N SER A 111 -7.08 11.13 -18.27
CA SER A 111 -7.81 12.34 -18.69
C SER A 111 -6.86 13.38 -19.30
N TRP A 112 -5.64 13.52 -18.76
CA TRP A 112 -4.60 14.37 -19.34
C TRP A 112 -4.22 13.91 -20.75
N ARG A 113 -3.93 12.61 -20.92
CA ARG A 113 -3.58 12.03 -22.23
C ARG A 113 -4.69 12.26 -23.26
N GLU A 114 -5.94 12.09 -22.86
CA GLU A 114 -7.08 12.34 -23.74
C GLU A 114 -7.17 13.82 -24.15
N ARG A 115 -6.93 14.74 -23.22
CA ARG A 115 -6.91 16.19 -23.53
C ARG A 115 -5.80 16.55 -24.52
N VAL A 116 -4.61 15.99 -24.36
CA VAL A 116 -3.49 16.22 -25.29
C VAL A 116 -3.81 15.64 -26.68
N ALA A 117 -4.33 14.42 -26.74
CA ALA A 117 -4.73 13.81 -28.01
C ALA A 117 -5.83 14.62 -28.74
N ARG A 118 -6.79 15.19 -28.00
CA ARG A 118 -7.81 16.09 -28.57
C ARG A 118 -7.20 17.36 -29.16
N LEU A 119 -6.16 17.92 -28.54
CA LEU A 119 -5.45 19.09 -29.08
C LEU A 119 -4.70 18.75 -30.38
N GLU A 120 -4.01 17.62 -30.42
CA GLU A 120 -3.30 17.13 -31.61
C GLU A 120 -4.26 16.89 -32.80
N LEU A 121 -5.46 16.37 -32.55
CA LEU A 121 -6.48 16.19 -33.57
C LEU A 121 -6.97 17.53 -34.14
N LEU A 122 -7.21 18.53 -33.29
CA LEU A 122 -7.64 19.87 -33.74
C LEU A 122 -6.56 20.60 -34.54
N THR A 123 -5.27 20.33 -34.28
CA THR A 123 -4.17 20.91 -35.05
C THR A 123 -3.95 20.21 -36.39
N ASN A 124 -4.16 18.89 -36.47
CA ASN A 124 -3.94 18.11 -37.69
C ASN A 124 -5.15 18.08 -38.63
N THR A 125 -6.37 18.23 -38.10
CA THR A 125 -7.58 18.39 -38.91
C THR A 125 -7.97 19.86 -38.91
N GLY A 126 -7.48 20.60 -39.92
CA GLY A 126 -7.96 21.95 -40.23
C GLY A 126 -9.49 21.95 -40.20
N GLY A 127 -10.05 22.65 -39.20
CA GLY A 127 -11.33 22.33 -38.58
C GLY A 127 -12.42 21.84 -39.52
N LYS A 128 -12.79 20.56 -39.40
CA LYS A 128 -14.07 19.96 -39.83
C LYS A 128 -14.06 18.47 -39.47
N ASN A 129 -14.26 18.14 -38.20
CA ASN A 129 -15.02 16.94 -37.86
C ASN A 129 -15.61 17.01 -36.46
N LYS A 130 -16.94 16.85 -36.39
CA LYS A 130 -17.77 16.92 -35.18
C LYS A 130 -17.99 15.53 -34.55
N ASP A 131 -17.07 14.61 -34.74
CA ASP A 131 -17.26 13.24 -34.26
C ASP A 131 -16.71 13.10 -32.84
N GLN A 132 -17.64 13.03 -31.90
CA GLN A 132 -17.37 12.79 -30.48
C GLN A 132 -16.88 11.36 -30.29
N ILE A 133 -15.57 11.13 -30.44
CA ILE A 133 -14.97 9.85 -30.06
C ILE A 133 -14.76 9.88 -28.53
N PHE A 134 -15.62 9.15 -27.83
CA PHE A 134 -15.59 8.95 -26.38
C PHE A 134 -14.81 7.67 -26.05
N TYR A 135 -13.72 7.77 -25.28
CA TYR A 135 -12.97 6.59 -24.81
C TYR A 135 -13.37 6.22 -23.38
N GLN A 136 -13.50 4.92 -23.15
CA GLN A 136 -14.08 4.34 -21.94
C GLN A 136 -13.10 4.36 -20.75
N ILE A 137 -13.53 4.97 -19.63
CA ILE A 137 -12.82 4.88 -18.35
C ILE A 137 -13.02 3.47 -17.79
N LYS A 138 -11.93 2.74 -17.53
CA LYS A 138 -11.97 1.48 -16.76
C LYS A 138 -12.26 1.76 -15.28
N PHE A 139 -13.49 2.12 -14.95
CA PHE A 139 -14.00 2.14 -13.56
C PHE A 139 -14.99 0.99 -13.27
N THR A 140 -15.12 0.03 -14.20
CA THR A 140 -16.10 -1.09 -14.28
C THR A 140 -17.49 -0.73 -14.85
N PRO A 141 -18.20 -1.68 -15.49
CA PRO A 141 -18.88 -1.48 -16.77
C PRO A 141 -20.04 -0.49 -16.62
N GLY A 142 -19.92 0.62 -17.31
CA GLY A 142 -20.79 1.77 -17.18
C GLY A 142 -20.04 2.92 -17.84
N ASP A 143 -20.29 3.10 -19.13
CA ASP A 143 -19.67 4.09 -19.99
C ASP A 143 -20.05 5.51 -19.54
N VAL A 144 -19.49 5.96 -18.42
CA VAL A 144 -19.61 7.36 -18.01
C VAL A 144 -18.47 8.11 -18.70
N SER A 145 -18.78 8.69 -19.85
CA SER A 145 -17.91 9.62 -20.54
C SER A 145 -17.85 10.94 -19.75
N LEU A 146 -16.81 11.12 -18.94
CA LEU A 146 -16.53 12.40 -18.28
C LEU A 146 -15.71 13.29 -19.20
N HIS A 147 -16.00 14.59 -19.22
CA HIS A 147 -15.14 15.54 -19.90
C HIS A 147 -13.72 15.49 -19.28
N PRO A 148 -12.64 15.53 -20.07
CA PRO A 148 -11.27 15.35 -19.57
C PRO A 148 -10.89 16.28 -18.40
N ILE A 149 -11.37 17.53 -18.42
CA ILE A 149 -11.14 18.48 -17.31
C ILE A 149 -11.74 17.99 -15.99
N TRP A 150 -12.98 17.47 -16.03
CA TRP A 150 -13.63 16.91 -14.83
C TRP A 150 -12.92 15.65 -14.35
N GLY A 151 -12.46 14.80 -15.26
CA GLY A 151 -11.64 13.64 -14.92
C GLY A 151 -10.33 14.04 -14.20
N MET A 152 -9.64 15.07 -14.70
CA MET A 152 -8.42 15.58 -14.04
C MET A 152 -8.71 16.12 -12.63
N LEU A 153 -9.75 16.97 -12.47
CA LEU A 153 -10.12 17.55 -11.19
C LEU A 153 -10.52 16.48 -10.18
N LEU A 154 -11.34 15.51 -10.58
CA LEU A 154 -11.74 14.38 -9.74
C LEU A 154 -10.53 13.51 -9.37
N GLY A 155 -9.60 13.29 -10.31
CA GLY A 155 -8.37 12.55 -10.05
C GLY A 155 -7.49 13.22 -8.99
N ILE A 156 -7.28 14.52 -9.11
CA ILE A 156 -6.54 15.33 -8.12
C ILE A 156 -7.26 15.32 -6.77
N ALA A 157 -8.57 15.54 -6.75
CA ALA A 157 -9.36 15.51 -5.53
C ALA A 157 -9.26 14.15 -4.82
N ALA A 158 -9.38 13.04 -5.55
CA ALA A 158 -9.23 11.69 -5.00
C ALA A 158 -7.84 11.45 -4.39
N MET A 159 -6.78 11.94 -5.04
CA MET A 159 -5.42 11.87 -4.50
C MET A 159 -5.28 12.68 -3.20
N ILE A 160 -5.77 13.92 -3.17
CA ILE A 160 -5.73 14.79 -1.98
C ILE A 160 -6.53 14.17 -0.84
N ILE A 161 -7.77 13.74 -1.09
CA ILE A 161 -8.62 13.10 -0.09
C ILE A 161 -7.93 11.87 0.49
N SER A 162 -7.30 11.05 -0.35
CA SER A 162 -6.58 9.87 0.12
C SER A 162 -5.46 10.21 1.10
N LEU A 163 -4.70 11.29 0.84
CA LEU A 163 -3.64 11.77 1.75
C LEU A 163 -4.20 12.41 3.02
N VAL A 164 -5.25 13.22 2.91
CA VAL A 164 -5.91 13.86 4.06
C VAL A 164 -6.50 12.80 5.00
N VAL A 165 -7.15 11.77 4.46
CA VAL A 165 -7.77 10.69 5.25
C VAL A 165 -6.73 9.94 6.08
N VAL A 166 -5.56 9.58 5.51
CA VAL A 166 -4.53 8.86 6.28
C VAL A 166 -3.90 9.72 7.38
N VAL A 167 -3.77 11.03 7.15
CA VAL A 167 -3.29 11.97 8.18
C VAL A 167 -4.33 12.13 9.28
N TYR A 168 -5.59 12.35 8.92
CA TYR A 168 -6.71 12.54 9.85
C TYR A 168 -6.93 11.31 10.74
N LEU A 169 -6.96 10.12 10.13
CA LEU A 169 -7.13 8.85 10.84
C LEU A 169 -5.87 8.39 11.58
N LYS A 170 -4.74 9.11 11.42
CA LYS A 170 -3.42 8.71 11.94
C LYS A 170 -3.14 7.24 11.64
N SER A 171 -3.38 6.83 10.40
CA SER A 171 -3.28 5.42 10.02
C SER A 171 -1.83 4.95 10.00
N ASP A 172 -1.60 3.68 10.33
CA ASP A 172 -0.24 3.11 10.35
C ASP A 172 0.48 3.36 9.02
N TYR A 173 1.75 3.79 9.09
CA TYR A 173 2.58 4.23 7.96
C TYR A 173 2.10 5.47 7.20
N GLY A 174 0.87 5.97 7.41
CA GLY A 174 0.35 7.24 6.91
C GLY A 174 0.65 7.52 5.43
N VAL A 175 1.10 8.75 5.14
CA VAL A 175 1.47 9.21 3.79
C VAL A 175 2.60 8.37 3.19
N TYR A 176 3.61 8.02 3.98
CA TYR A 176 4.71 7.15 3.54
C TYR A 176 4.18 5.82 3.00
N GLY A 177 3.17 5.26 3.67
CA GLY A 177 2.58 4.00 3.27
C GLY A 177 1.85 4.10 1.93
N VAL A 178 1.07 5.16 1.72
CA VAL A 178 0.41 5.47 0.44
C VAL A 178 1.43 5.60 -0.69
N LEU A 179 2.50 6.36 -0.46
CA LEU A 179 3.56 6.59 -1.44
C LEU A 179 4.37 5.32 -1.76
N THR A 180 4.56 4.42 -0.80
CA THR A 180 5.22 3.13 -1.03
C THR A 180 4.41 2.25 -1.98
N VAL A 181 3.10 2.11 -1.73
CA VAL A 181 2.20 1.37 -2.63
C VAL A 181 2.18 2.00 -4.02
N PHE A 182 2.08 3.34 -4.08
CA PHE A 182 2.10 4.09 -5.33
C PHE A 182 3.39 3.89 -6.12
N THR A 183 4.54 3.90 -5.44
CA THR A 183 5.85 3.63 -6.06
C THR A 183 5.89 2.25 -6.72
N PHE A 184 5.48 1.21 -6.01
CA PHE A 184 5.38 -0.13 -6.60
C PHE A 184 4.40 -0.15 -7.79
N HIS A 185 3.27 0.54 -7.68
CA HIS A 185 2.32 0.63 -8.78
C HIS A 185 2.94 1.28 -10.03
N LEU A 186 3.70 2.37 -9.88
CA LEU A 186 4.38 3.03 -10.99
C LEU A 186 5.39 2.10 -11.66
N ILE A 187 6.20 1.39 -10.87
CA ILE A 187 7.22 0.47 -11.38
C ILE A 187 6.56 -0.68 -12.14
N LEU A 188 5.55 -1.32 -11.55
CA LEU A 188 4.82 -2.40 -12.20
C LEU A 188 4.06 -1.93 -13.44
N THR A 189 3.62 -0.67 -13.49
CA THR A 189 2.83 -0.16 -14.63
C THR A 189 3.70 0.31 -15.77
N ARG A 190 4.88 0.87 -15.48
CA ARG A 190 5.86 1.32 -16.50
C ARG A 190 6.66 0.17 -17.11
N ASN A 191 6.78 -0.95 -16.41
CA ASN A 191 7.61 -2.10 -16.82
C ASN A 191 6.76 -3.37 -16.96
N LYS A 192 5.56 -3.26 -17.55
CA LYS A 192 4.63 -4.41 -17.69
C LYS A 192 5.20 -5.53 -18.56
N ASP A 193 5.98 -5.16 -19.57
CA ASP A 193 6.60 -6.08 -20.52
C ASP A 193 7.98 -6.57 -20.06
N GLU A 194 8.47 -6.07 -18.92
CA GLU A 194 9.75 -6.47 -18.36
C GLU A 194 9.62 -7.81 -17.63
N ALA A 195 10.31 -8.82 -18.13
CA ALA A 195 10.38 -10.15 -17.52
C ALA A 195 11.57 -10.28 -16.56
N ASP A 196 12.56 -9.40 -16.67
CA ASP A 196 13.76 -9.45 -15.84
C ASP A 196 13.49 -8.87 -14.45
N LEU A 197 13.49 -9.76 -13.45
CA LEU A 197 13.30 -9.41 -12.05
C LEU A 197 14.42 -8.50 -11.52
N THR A 198 15.64 -8.57 -12.07
CA THR A 198 16.76 -7.75 -11.63
C THR A 198 16.55 -6.27 -11.97
N VAL A 199 15.95 -5.99 -13.13
CA VAL A 199 15.57 -4.63 -13.57
C VAL A 199 14.44 -4.08 -12.70
N LEU A 200 13.44 -4.89 -12.38
CA LEU A 200 12.35 -4.48 -11.48
C LEU A 200 12.86 -4.25 -10.05
N MET A 201 13.79 -5.10 -9.60
CA MET A 201 14.45 -4.99 -8.29
C MET A 201 15.25 -3.69 -8.19
N SER A 202 16.10 -3.38 -9.16
CA SER A 202 16.94 -2.17 -9.13
C SER A 202 16.10 -0.89 -9.12
N LYS A 203 15.08 -0.80 -9.98
CA LYS A 203 14.14 0.33 -10.01
C LYS A 203 13.38 0.49 -8.68
N SER A 204 12.96 -0.62 -8.08
CA SER A 204 12.27 -0.62 -6.78
C SER A 204 13.19 -0.24 -5.63
N LEU A 205 14.44 -0.71 -5.67
CA LEU A 205 15.46 -0.41 -4.70
C LEU A 205 15.75 1.08 -4.68
N THR A 206 16.06 1.67 -5.84
CA THR A 206 16.30 3.11 -5.98
C THR A 206 15.12 3.93 -5.46
N ALA A 207 13.90 3.57 -5.86
CA ALA A 207 12.72 4.34 -5.48
C ALA A 207 12.42 4.28 -3.97
N ILE A 208 12.57 3.10 -3.33
CA ILE A 208 12.34 2.95 -1.89
C ILE A 208 13.44 3.61 -1.07
N VAL A 209 14.70 3.56 -1.53
CA VAL A 209 15.80 4.30 -0.89
C VAL A 209 15.51 5.81 -0.93
N ILE A 210 15.11 6.35 -2.08
CA ILE A 210 14.75 7.77 -2.21
C ILE A 210 13.58 8.12 -1.28
N LEU A 211 12.54 7.28 -1.24
CA LEU A 211 11.38 7.51 -0.38
C LEU A 211 11.75 7.49 1.11
N ASN A 212 12.62 6.55 1.52
CA ASN A 212 13.11 6.44 2.89
C ASN A 212 13.97 7.64 3.29
N ILE A 213 14.89 8.08 2.43
CA ILE A 213 15.71 9.28 2.66
C ILE A 213 14.82 10.52 2.78
N GLY A 214 13.88 10.71 1.85
CA GLY A 214 12.93 11.84 1.90
C GLY A 214 12.08 11.84 3.17
N THR A 215 11.66 10.66 3.64
CA THR A 215 10.92 10.52 4.90
C THR A 215 11.78 10.87 6.10
N LEU A 216 13.04 10.41 6.11
CA LEU A 216 13.98 10.74 7.18
C LEU A 216 14.25 12.24 7.26
N ILE A 217 14.48 12.89 6.11
CA ILE A 217 14.65 14.35 6.03
C ILE A 217 13.41 15.06 6.55
N THR A 218 12.22 14.63 6.14
CA THR A 218 10.96 15.22 6.57
C THR A 218 10.78 15.07 8.09
N TYR A 219 11.03 13.88 8.64
CA TYR A 219 10.83 13.62 10.06
C TYR A 219 11.83 14.39 10.94
N HIS A 220 13.09 14.45 10.52
CA HIS A 220 14.14 15.10 11.29
C HIS A 220 14.11 16.63 11.14
N TYR A 221 14.07 17.15 9.91
CA TYR A 221 14.24 18.58 9.64
C TYR A 221 12.92 19.37 9.55
N ILE A 222 11.81 18.72 9.17
CA ILE A 222 10.52 19.42 8.99
C ILE A 222 9.62 19.24 10.20
N LEU A 223 9.54 18.02 10.75
CA LEU A 223 8.60 17.68 11.83
C LEU A 223 9.23 17.60 13.22
N GLY A 224 10.57 17.67 13.33
CA GLY A 224 11.29 17.63 14.61
C GLY A 224 11.03 16.36 15.43
N MET A 225 10.75 15.23 14.79
CA MET A 225 10.42 13.98 15.47
C MET A 225 11.69 13.30 16.04
N PRO A 226 11.60 12.66 17.22
CA PRO A 226 12.75 12.00 17.85
C PRO A 226 13.30 10.84 17.00
N GLU A 227 14.61 10.67 17.08
CA GLU A 227 15.41 9.98 16.08
C GLU A 227 15.17 8.44 15.97
N GLY A 228 14.65 7.76 16.99
CA GLY A 228 14.73 6.29 17.08
C GLY A 228 13.93 5.46 16.06
N PHE A 229 12.62 5.68 15.92
CA PHE A 229 11.77 4.80 15.09
C PHE A 229 11.93 5.04 13.58
N SER A 230 12.35 6.24 13.20
CA SER A 230 12.56 6.67 11.82
C SER A 230 13.70 5.89 11.15
N TYR A 231 14.76 5.56 11.90
CA TYR A 231 15.91 4.82 11.37
C TYR A 231 15.61 3.35 11.09
N LEU A 232 14.77 2.71 11.91
CA LEU A 232 14.37 1.32 11.65
C LEU A 232 13.70 1.20 10.28
N GLN A 233 12.98 2.23 9.85
CA GLN A 233 12.31 2.24 8.55
C GLN A 233 13.28 2.07 7.37
N LEU A 234 14.57 2.40 7.52
CA LEU A 234 15.58 2.17 6.48
C LEU A 234 15.74 0.68 6.14
N LEU A 235 15.52 -0.21 7.11
CA LEU A 235 15.61 -1.67 6.91
C LEU A 235 14.50 -2.23 6.03
N SER A 236 13.44 -1.45 5.80
CA SER A 236 12.37 -1.82 4.86
C SER A 236 12.89 -2.07 3.43
N VAL A 237 14.04 -1.49 3.07
CA VAL A 237 14.70 -1.72 1.77
C VAL A 237 15.01 -3.20 1.53
N LEU A 238 15.33 -3.97 2.58
CA LEU A 238 15.66 -5.40 2.47
C LEU A 238 14.50 -6.22 1.90
N SER A 239 13.26 -5.76 2.08
CA SER A 239 12.08 -6.41 1.50
C SER A 239 12.12 -6.47 -0.03
N VAL A 240 12.79 -5.54 -0.71
CA VAL A 240 12.85 -5.47 -2.17
C VAL A 240 13.55 -6.71 -2.75
N PHE A 241 14.63 -7.14 -2.11
CA PHE A 241 15.33 -8.38 -2.49
C PHE A 241 14.42 -9.61 -2.34
N ILE A 242 13.56 -9.63 -1.31
CA ILE A 242 12.60 -10.71 -1.09
C ILE A 242 11.50 -10.67 -2.15
N ILE A 243 10.93 -9.47 -2.43
CA ILE A 243 9.85 -9.25 -3.40
C ILE A 243 10.26 -9.68 -4.80
N PHE A 244 11.49 -9.40 -5.23
CA PHE A 244 11.97 -9.70 -6.59
C PHE A 244 12.90 -10.92 -6.65
N SER A 245 12.90 -11.76 -5.62
CA SER A 245 13.66 -13.01 -5.62
C SER A 245 13.09 -14.05 -6.61
N ALA A 246 13.98 -14.92 -7.10
CA ALA A 246 13.70 -15.87 -8.17
C ALA A 246 12.54 -16.86 -7.90
N LYS A 247 12.29 -17.20 -6.62
CA LYS A 247 11.22 -18.14 -6.23
C LYS A 247 9.93 -17.42 -5.78
N PRO A 248 9.87 -16.81 -4.58
CA PRO A 248 8.62 -16.21 -4.10
C PRO A 248 8.18 -14.99 -4.90
N GLY A 249 9.13 -14.20 -5.43
CA GLY A 249 8.84 -13.03 -6.25
C GLY A 249 8.29 -13.38 -7.62
N LYS A 250 8.97 -14.27 -8.35
CA LYS A 250 8.49 -14.78 -9.64
C LYS A 250 7.10 -15.42 -9.53
N GLN A 251 6.87 -16.21 -8.47
CA GLN A 251 5.55 -16.79 -8.19
C GLN A 251 4.49 -15.70 -7.92
N ALA A 252 4.84 -14.60 -7.24
CA ALA A 252 3.90 -13.52 -7.00
C ALA A 252 3.53 -12.80 -8.31
N LEU A 253 4.52 -12.50 -9.16
CA LEU A 253 4.39 -11.71 -10.40
C LEU A 253 3.81 -12.48 -11.60
N TYR A 254 4.12 -13.77 -11.74
CA TYR A 254 3.72 -14.55 -12.91
C TYR A 254 2.95 -15.83 -12.54
N GLY A 255 2.79 -16.14 -11.26
CA GLY A 255 2.04 -17.29 -10.81
C GLY A 255 0.53 -17.15 -11.02
N SER A 256 -0.15 -18.30 -11.03
CA SER A 256 -1.59 -18.39 -11.19
C SER A 256 -2.36 -17.74 -10.03
N LYS A 257 -3.59 -17.34 -10.31
CA LYS A 257 -4.48 -16.72 -9.32
C LYS A 257 -4.70 -17.69 -8.15
N PRO A 258 -4.38 -17.28 -6.91
CA PRO A 258 -4.49 -18.19 -5.78
C PRO A 258 -5.96 -18.48 -5.40
N ALA A 259 -6.19 -19.67 -4.83
CA ALA A 259 -7.46 -20.08 -4.25
C ALA A 259 -8.04 -19.03 -3.29
N ALA A 260 -9.37 -18.98 -3.17
CA ALA A 260 -10.07 -17.95 -2.38
C ALA A 260 -9.57 -17.88 -0.93
N TRP A 261 -9.52 -19.00 -0.21
CA TRP A 261 -9.07 -19.01 1.18
C TRP A 261 -7.67 -18.40 1.36
N LYS A 262 -6.75 -18.62 0.41
CA LYS A 262 -5.39 -18.05 0.43
C LYS A 262 -5.34 -16.56 0.08
N ARG A 263 -6.41 -16.02 -0.49
CA ARG A 263 -6.58 -14.57 -0.73
C ARG A 263 -7.05 -13.88 0.54
N TYR A 264 -7.94 -14.52 1.29
CA TYR A 264 -8.58 -13.94 2.47
C TYR A 264 -7.87 -14.26 3.79
N SER A 265 -7.02 -15.28 3.85
CA SER A 265 -6.36 -15.74 5.09
C SER A 265 -5.61 -14.63 5.82
N LEU A 266 -4.94 -13.72 5.09
CA LEU A 266 -4.20 -12.63 5.70
C LEU A 266 -5.08 -11.56 6.36
N TYR A 267 -6.30 -11.34 5.83
CA TYR A 267 -7.25 -10.40 6.42
C TYR A 267 -7.78 -10.90 7.76
N VAL A 268 -7.88 -12.22 7.93
CA VAL A 268 -8.29 -12.84 9.20
C VAL A 268 -7.09 -12.93 10.13
N PHE A 269 -5.94 -13.40 9.62
CA PHE A 269 -4.71 -13.51 10.40
C PHE A 269 -4.32 -12.19 11.07
N TYR A 270 -4.42 -11.07 10.36
CA TYR A 270 -3.98 -9.77 10.85
C TYR A 270 -4.58 -9.36 12.21
N PRO A 271 -5.90 -9.18 12.37
CA PRO A 271 -6.47 -8.85 13.68
C PRO A 271 -6.39 -10.02 14.67
N SER A 272 -6.51 -11.27 14.20
CA SER A 272 -6.52 -12.45 15.09
C SER A 272 -5.21 -12.66 15.83
N HIS A 273 -4.05 -12.55 15.16
CA HIS A 273 -2.78 -12.76 15.84
C HIS A 273 -2.48 -11.64 16.83
N ILE A 274 -2.80 -10.38 16.50
CA ILE A 274 -2.69 -9.26 17.44
C ILE A 274 -3.55 -9.52 18.68
N PHE A 275 -4.81 -9.91 18.49
CA PHE A 275 -5.72 -10.22 19.59
C PHE A 275 -5.20 -11.36 20.47
N ILE A 276 -4.66 -12.43 19.87
CA ILE A 276 -4.05 -13.55 20.61
C ILE A 276 -2.83 -13.08 21.41
N LEU A 277 -1.94 -12.27 20.83
CA LEU A 277 -0.79 -11.72 21.56
C LEU A 277 -1.25 -10.85 22.73
N CYS A 278 -2.26 -10.00 22.54
CA CYS A 278 -2.83 -9.20 23.60
C CYS A 278 -3.46 -10.05 24.71
N LEU A 279 -4.14 -11.14 24.36
CA LEU A 279 -4.70 -12.08 25.32
C LEU A 279 -3.60 -12.76 26.14
N ILE A 280 -2.51 -13.19 25.49
CA ILE A 280 -1.35 -13.75 26.20
C ILE A 280 -0.78 -12.72 27.16
N VAL A 281 -0.56 -11.47 26.70
CA VAL A 281 -0.07 -10.36 27.54
C VAL A 281 -1.00 -10.12 28.74
N TYR A 282 -2.32 -10.18 28.55
CA TYR A 282 -3.28 -10.06 29.64
C TYR A 282 -3.18 -11.20 30.66
N LEU A 283 -2.93 -12.43 30.21
CA LEU A 283 -2.83 -13.61 31.07
C LEU A 283 -1.52 -13.69 31.88
N ILE A 284 -0.43 -13.07 31.39
CA ILE A 284 0.89 -13.10 32.04
C ILE A 284 1.22 -11.83 32.82
N ARG A 285 0.35 -10.81 32.77
CA ARG A 285 0.52 -9.54 33.47
C ARG A 285 0.08 -9.65 34.92
#